data_AF-A0A971BM94-F1
#
_entry.id   AF-A0A971BM94-F1
#
_cell.length_a   1.000
_cell.length_b   1.000
_cell.length_c   1.000
_cell.angle_alpha   90.00
_cell.angle_beta   90.00
_cell.angle_gamma   90.00
#
_symmetry.space_group_name_H-M   'P 1'
#
loop_
_entity.id
_entity.type
_entity.pdbx_description
1 polymer ?
#
loop_
_entity_poly.entity_id
_entity_poly.type
_entity_poly.pdbx_seq_one_letter_code
_entity_poly.pdbx_strand_id
1 'polypeptide(L)'
;MGLFSKSKKDKGPAQPRNELLQQLLSLDEKGPFTIQPGIDTDIVVTNEVVNKSWATGKKKVSYQARILLQDNDHTAYFWEMLQESSSGLQFKVGFEKTRISGKEVFSSRSEKIYGPDGEKVLDYQFDYGSLREAFKEIIEAAGWDFKLVILKGKTERK
;
A
#
# COMPACT_ATOMS: atom_id res chain seq x y z
N MET A 1 14.11 -36.23 16.40
CA MET A 1 14.63 -35.93 15.05
C MET A 1 13.44 -36.02 14.10
N GLY A 2 12.80 -34.96 13.62
CA GLY A 2 13.34 -33.78 12.97
C GLY A 2 12.94 -33.84 11.49
N LEU A 3 11.64 -33.76 11.18
CA LEU A 3 11.11 -33.81 9.81
C LEU A 3 10.04 -32.72 9.60
N PHE A 4 10.42 -31.47 9.85
CA PHE A 4 9.67 -30.33 9.32
C PHE A 4 10.29 -29.96 7.97
N SER A 5 9.96 -30.73 6.93
CA SER A 5 10.18 -30.28 5.55
C SER A 5 9.22 -29.13 5.29
N LYS A 6 9.70 -27.89 5.42
CA LYS A 6 9.04 -26.72 4.83
C LYS A 6 8.98 -26.99 3.33
N SER A 7 7.80 -27.35 2.81
CA SER A 7 7.55 -27.37 1.37
C SER A 7 7.89 -25.98 0.83
N LYS A 8 9.01 -25.88 0.10
CA LYS A 8 9.22 -24.77 -0.83
C LYS A 8 8.06 -24.85 -1.80
N LYS A 9 7.17 -23.86 -1.75
CA LYS A 9 6.16 -23.64 -2.78
C LYS A 9 6.97 -23.44 -4.07
N ASP A 10 7.01 -24.46 -4.91
CA ASP A 10 7.72 -24.43 -6.20
C ASP A 10 7.11 -23.26 -6.98
N LYS A 11 7.91 -22.22 -7.26
CA LYS A 11 7.47 -21.10 -8.11
C LYS A 11 7.18 -21.74 -9.47
N GLY A 12 5.90 -21.95 -9.80
CA GLY A 12 5.49 -22.37 -11.13
C GLY A 12 6.04 -21.40 -12.19
N PRO A 13 5.98 -21.76 -13.49
CA PRO A 13 6.39 -20.85 -14.55
C PRO A 13 5.70 -19.50 -14.37
N ALA A 14 6.48 -18.41 -14.43
CA ALA A 14 5.96 -17.07 -14.20
C ALA A 14 4.76 -16.81 -15.10
N GLN A 15 3.62 -16.47 -14.51
CA GLN A 15 2.40 -16.17 -15.25
C GLN A 15 2.67 -15.00 -16.20
N PRO A 16 2.02 -14.98 -17.39
CA PRO A 16 2.17 -13.88 -18.31
C PRO A 16 1.69 -12.56 -17.68
N ARG A 17 2.41 -11.47 -17.95
CA ARG A 17 2.13 -10.12 -17.40
C ARG A 17 0.66 -9.70 -17.49
N ASN A 18 -0.03 -10.05 -18.59
CA ASN A 18 -1.43 -9.72 -18.77
C ASN A 18 -2.36 -10.41 -17.76
N GLU A 19 -2.11 -11.67 -17.41
CA GLU A 19 -2.95 -12.37 -16.41
C GLU A 19 -2.70 -11.83 -15.01
N LEU A 20 -1.44 -11.55 -14.67
CA LEU A 20 -1.10 -10.90 -13.41
C LEU A 20 -1.76 -9.52 -13.30
N LEU A 21 -1.72 -8.71 -14.37
CA LEU A 21 -2.40 -7.42 -14.44
C LEU A 21 -3.91 -7.54 -14.18
N GLN A 22 -4.58 -8.49 -14.80
CA GLN A 22 -6.03 -8.71 -14.59
C GLN A 22 -6.34 -9.06 -13.13
N GLN A 23 -5.57 -9.96 -12.52
CA GLN A 23 -5.75 -10.31 -11.11
C GLN A 23 -5.54 -9.10 -10.18
N LEU A 24 -4.55 -8.27 -10.47
CA LEU A 24 -4.28 -7.06 -9.70
C LEU A 24 -5.34 -5.98 -9.89
N LEU A 25 -5.94 -5.88 -11.07
CA LEU A 25 -7.07 -4.96 -11.32
C LEU A 25 -8.35 -5.45 -10.64
N SER A 26 -8.59 -6.76 -10.54
CA SER A 26 -9.73 -7.33 -9.80
C SER A 26 -9.70 -7.06 -8.29
N LEU A 27 -8.58 -6.59 -7.73
CA LEU A 27 -8.54 -6.14 -6.34
C LEU A 27 -9.33 -4.84 -6.11
N ASP A 28 -9.55 -4.02 -7.15
CA ASP A 28 -10.29 -2.75 -7.07
C ASP A 28 -11.67 -2.94 -6.44
N GLU A 29 -12.35 -4.04 -6.80
CA GLU A 29 -13.70 -4.35 -6.33
C GLU A 29 -13.79 -4.68 -4.83
N LYS A 30 -12.65 -4.84 -4.14
CA LYS A 30 -12.59 -5.31 -2.76
C LYS A 30 -12.33 -4.24 -1.71
N GLY A 31 -12.18 -2.96 -2.08
CA GLY A 31 -11.90 -1.94 -1.06
C GLY A 31 -12.09 -0.48 -1.47
N PRO A 32 -11.82 0.46 -0.54
CA PRO A 32 -12.00 1.90 -0.75
C PRO A 32 -10.83 2.54 -1.54
N PHE A 33 -10.11 1.73 -2.31
CA PHE A 33 -8.97 2.14 -3.12
C PHE A 33 -9.32 1.98 -4.60
N THR A 34 -8.76 2.86 -5.41
CA THR A 34 -8.94 2.86 -6.85
C THR A 34 -7.67 2.36 -7.52
N ILE A 35 -7.77 1.25 -8.25
CA ILE A 35 -6.69 0.65 -9.02
C ILE A 35 -6.94 0.95 -10.50
N GLN A 36 -6.00 1.65 -11.13
CA GLN A 36 -6.08 1.99 -12.54
C GLN A 36 -4.78 1.65 -13.26
N PRO A 37 -4.85 1.31 -14.56
CA PRO A 37 -3.65 1.21 -15.37
C PRO A 37 -2.96 2.57 -15.47
N GLY A 38 -1.64 2.58 -15.32
CA GLY A 38 -0.82 3.79 -15.48
C GLY A 38 -0.38 4.01 -16.93
N ILE A 39 0.01 5.24 -17.25
CA ILE A 39 0.65 5.57 -18.54
C ILE A 39 2.13 5.21 -18.47
N ASP A 40 2.82 5.71 -17.45
CA ASP A 40 4.25 5.47 -17.19
C ASP A 40 4.51 4.24 -16.30
N THR A 41 3.46 3.63 -15.75
CA THR A 41 3.55 2.47 -14.84
C THR A 41 2.49 1.45 -15.21
N ASP A 42 2.64 0.19 -14.84
CA ASP A 42 1.61 -0.82 -15.12
C ASP A 42 0.31 -0.53 -14.36
N ILE A 43 0.44 -0.23 -13.07
CA ILE A 43 -0.70 0.00 -12.18
C ILE A 43 -0.41 1.20 -11.29
N VAL A 44 -1.44 2.00 -11.07
CA VAL A 44 -1.49 3.08 -10.09
C VAL A 44 -2.66 2.79 -9.15
N VAL A 45 -2.36 2.76 -7.86
CA VAL A 45 -3.35 2.63 -6.79
C VAL A 45 -3.44 3.96 -6.08
N THR A 46 -4.66 4.47 -5.89
CA THR A 46 -4.90 5.69 -5.11
C THR A 46 -6.00 5.45 -4.11
N ASN A 47 -5.87 6.01 -2.91
CA ASN A 47 -6.90 5.93 -1.89
C ASN A 47 -6.93 7.23 -1.09
N GLU A 48 -8.09 7.87 -1.02
CA GLU A 48 -8.31 9.00 -0.12
C GLU A 48 -8.76 8.49 1.24
N VAL A 49 -7.79 8.23 2.11
CA VAL A 49 -8.01 7.66 3.44
C VAL A 49 -8.77 8.62 4.36
N VAL A 50 -8.41 9.90 4.30
CA VAL A 50 -9.03 10.95 5.08
C VAL A 50 -9.10 12.22 4.26
N ASN A 51 -10.26 12.86 4.25
CA ASN A 51 -10.42 14.23 3.82
C ASN A 51 -11.48 14.91 4.68
N LYS A 52 -11.03 15.48 5.81
CA LYS A 52 -11.91 16.19 6.74
C LYS A 52 -11.41 17.61 6.99
N SER A 53 -12.36 18.52 7.05
CA SER A 53 -12.16 19.87 7.55
C SER A 53 -13.12 20.12 8.72
N TRP A 54 -12.66 20.89 9.71
CA TRP A 54 -13.41 21.32 10.88
C TRP A 54 -13.06 22.78 11.19
N ALA A 55 -13.78 23.38 12.14
CA ALA A 55 -13.72 24.82 12.41
C ALA A 55 -12.31 25.38 12.64
N THR A 56 -11.39 24.58 13.20
CA THR A 56 -10.03 25.03 13.55
C THR A 56 -8.91 24.35 12.76
N GLY A 57 -9.25 23.54 11.76
CA GLY A 57 -8.24 22.83 10.99
C GLY A 57 -8.77 21.93 9.89
N LYS A 58 -7.84 21.37 9.12
CA LYS A 58 -8.13 20.38 8.09
C LYS A 58 -7.06 19.30 8.11
N LYS A 59 -7.47 18.07 7.82
CA LYS A 59 -6.58 16.94 7.60
C LYS A 59 -6.97 16.20 6.34
N LYS A 60 -5.99 16.03 5.47
CA LYS A 60 -6.04 15.18 4.29
C LYS A 60 -4.95 14.11 4.39
N VAL A 61 -5.33 12.87 4.21
CA VAL A 61 -4.43 11.72 4.11
C VAL A 61 -4.78 11.00 2.83
N SER A 62 -3.81 10.90 1.94
CA SER A 62 -3.95 10.22 0.66
C SER A 62 -2.85 9.17 0.56
N TYR A 63 -3.24 7.95 0.21
CA TYR A 63 -2.34 6.87 -0.08
C TYR A 63 -2.19 6.73 -1.60
N GLN A 64 -0.97 6.54 -2.05
CA GLN A 64 -0.65 6.26 -3.44
C GLN A 64 0.30 5.07 -3.49
N ALA A 65 0.03 4.13 -4.37
CA ALA A 65 0.98 3.09 -4.74
C ALA A 65 1.08 2.96 -6.25
N ARG A 66 2.21 2.43 -6.70
CA ARG A 66 2.53 2.19 -8.10
C ARG A 66 3.18 0.83 -8.23
N ILE A 67 2.83 0.12 -9.29
CA ILE A 67 3.42 -1.16 -9.62
C ILE A 67 3.94 -1.07 -11.04
N LEU A 68 5.18 -1.53 -11.22
CA LEU A 68 5.79 -1.73 -12.51
C LEU A 68 6.20 -3.20 -12.62
N LEU A 69 5.64 -3.88 -13.60
CA LEU A 69 5.93 -5.28 -13.91
C LEU A 69 7.02 -5.30 -14.97
N GLN A 70 8.22 -5.72 -14.58
CA GLN A 70 9.34 -5.84 -15.50
C GLN A 70 9.50 -7.28 -15.98
N ASP A 71 9.10 -7.53 -17.23
CA ASP A 71 9.13 -8.86 -17.87
C ASP A 71 10.55 -9.44 -17.94
N ASN A 72 11.58 -8.62 -18.16
CA ASN A 72 12.96 -9.07 -18.35
C ASN A 72 13.51 -9.88 -17.15
N ASP A 73 13.09 -9.51 -15.94
CA ASP A 73 13.58 -10.11 -14.69
C ASP A 73 12.43 -10.75 -13.88
N HIS A 74 11.22 -10.87 -14.47
CA HIS A 74 9.97 -11.24 -13.80
C HIS A 74 9.81 -10.60 -12.41
N THR A 75 10.14 -9.30 -12.32
CA THR A 75 10.17 -8.57 -11.06
C THR A 75 9.10 -7.49 -11.06
N ALA A 76 8.26 -7.49 -10.03
CA ALA A 76 7.30 -6.45 -9.76
C ALA A 76 7.89 -5.42 -8.80
N TYR A 77 8.17 -4.24 -9.33
CA TYR A 77 8.60 -3.10 -8.54
C TYR A 77 7.37 -2.40 -7.96
N PHE A 78 7.28 -2.39 -6.64
CA PHE A 78 6.18 -1.78 -5.90
C PHE A 78 6.67 -0.53 -5.19
N TRP A 79 6.04 0.61 -5.45
CA TRP A 79 6.29 1.86 -4.75
C TRP A 79 5.03 2.27 -4.02
N GLU A 80 5.16 2.73 -2.78
CA GLU A 80 4.05 3.29 -2.02
C GLU A 80 4.45 4.56 -1.29
N MET A 81 3.48 5.44 -1.10
CA MET A 81 3.64 6.70 -0.38
C MET A 81 2.33 7.07 0.29
N LEU A 82 2.44 7.41 1.57
CA LEU A 82 1.37 8.04 2.33
C LEU A 82 1.63 9.55 2.37
N GLN A 83 0.82 10.32 1.66
CA GLN A 83 0.87 11.77 1.70
C GLN A 83 -0.09 12.30 2.75
N GLU A 84 0.45 13.01 3.72
CA GLU A 84 -0.34 13.69 4.74
C GLU A 84 -0.23 15.20 4.60
N SER A 85 -1.35 15.87 4.79
CA SER A 85 -1.41 17.32 4.86
C SER A 85 -2.37 17.70 5.98
N SER A 86 -1.83 18.33 7.02
CA SER A 86 -2.62 18.86 8.14
C SER A 86 -2.29 20.34 8.33
N SER A 87 -3.30 21.15 8.63
CA SER A 87 -3.15 22.57 8.94
C SER A 87 -4.16 22.97 10.02
N GLY A 88 -3.74 23.78 10.99
CA GLY A 88 -4.57 24.26 12.11
C GLY A 88 -4.01 23.91 13.51
N LEU A 89 -4.63 24.47 14.56
CA LEU A 89 -4.38 24.08 15.95
C LEU A 89 -5.15 22.79 16.26
N GLN A 90 -4.42 21.72 16.56
CA GLN A 90 -4.98 20.42 16.92
C GLN A 90 -4.13 19.74 17.99
N PHE A 91 -4.80 19.19 19.01
CA PHE A 91 -4.16 18.30 19.98
C PHE A 91 -4.26 16.86 19.45
N LYS A 92 -3.10 16.27 19.16
CA LYS A 92 -3.00 14.91 18.60
C LYS A 92 -2.75 13.92 19.74
N VAL A 93 -3.59 12.88 19.84
CA VAL A 93 -3.28 11.67 20.61
C VAL A 93 -3.32 10.51 19.63
N GLY A 94 -2.17 10.20 19.04
CA GLY A 94 -2.01 9.15 18.04
C GLY A 94 -0.91 8.18 18.45
N PHE A 95 -1.12 6.89 18.16
CA PHE A 95 -0.14 5.85 18.41
C PHE A 95 0.28 5.28 17.04
N GLU A 96 1.43 5.71 16.54
CA GLU A 96 2.00 5.15 15.32
C GLU A 96 2.74 3.85 15.66
N LYS A 97 2.15 2.69 15.30
CA LYS A 97 2.85 1.39 15.40
C LYS A 97 3.61 1.13 14.11
N THR A 98 4.78 1.74 13.98
CA THR A 98 5.73 1.37 12.91
C THR A 98 6.55 0.18 13.41
N ARG A 99 6.13 -1.05 13.09
CA ARG A 99 6.89 -2.27 13.44
C ARG A 99 7.77 -2.66 12.25
N ILE A 100 9.02 -2.23 12.27
CA ILE A 100 10.02 -2.61 11.26
C ILE A 100 10.59 -3.97 11.66
N SER A 101 9.98 -5.04 11.15
CA SER A 101 10.53 -6.39 11.28
C SER A 101 11.13 -6.77 9.92
N GLY A 102 12.47 -6.78 9.85
CA GLY A 102 13.28 -7.29 8.73
C GLY A 102 12.66 -7.24 7.34
N LYS A 103 13.00 -6.19 6.56
CA LYS A 103 12.58 -5.93 5.16
C LYS A 103 11.10 -5.63 4.91
N GLU A 104 10.20 -5.83 5.87
CA GLU A 104 8.78 -5.61 5.65
C GLU A 104 8.24 -4.55 6.61
N VAL A 105 7.92 -3.39 6.05
CA VAL A 105 7.27 -2.29 6.78
C VAL A 105 5.78 -2.65 6.89
N PHE A 106 5.38 -3.23 8.02
CA PHE A 106 3.98 -3.34 8.39
C PHE A 106 3.58 -2.03 9.04
N SER A 107 2.85 -1.20 8.29
CA SER A 107 2.40 0.07 8.79
C SER A 107 0.88 0.12 8.79
N SER A 108 0.35 0.13 10.01
CA SER A 108 -1.05 0.44 10.28
C SER A 108 -1.09 1.74 11.05
N ARG A 109 -1.96 2.66 10.62
CA ARG A 109 -2.06 3.98 11.22
C ARG A 109 -3.42 4.18 11.82
N SER A 110 -3.44 4.45 13.12
CA SER A 110 -4.63 4.90 13.83
C SER A 110 -4.36 6.26 14.44
N GLU A 111 -5.20 7.23 14.12
CA GLU A 111 -5.05 8.58 14.66
C GLU A 111 -6.41 9.12 15.11
N LYS A 112 -6.42 9.67 16.32
CA LYS A 112 -7.57 10.35 16.90
C LYS A 112 -7.22 11.82 17.07
N ILE A 113 -8.05 12.69 16.53
CA ILE A 113 -7.90 14.14 16.64
C ILE A 113 -9.06 14.70 17.43
N TYR A 114 -8.72 15.53 18.41
CA TYR A 114 -9.66 16.27 19.23
C TYR A 114 -9.59 17.75 18.87
N GLY A 115 -10.76 18.38 18.76
CA GLY A 115 -10.89 19.83 18.61
C GLY A 115 -10.56 20.56 19.92
N PRO A 116 -10.44 21.90 19.88
CA PRO A 116 -10.18 22.70 21.07
C PRO A 116 -11.29 22.62 22.13
N ASP A 117 -12.51 22.22 21.74
CA ASP A 117 -13.64 21.98 22.65
C ASP A 117 -13.56 20.60 23.35
N GLY A 118 -12.56 19.79 23.03
CA GLY A 118 -12.42 18.41 23.52
C GLY A 118 -13.26 17.38 22.75
N GLU A 119 -14.07 17.83 21.79
CA GLU A 119 -14.85 16.94 20.91
C GLU A 119 -13.95 16.19 19.92
N LYS A 120 -14.32 14.93 19.65
CA LYS A 120 -13.61 14.06 18.71
C LYS A 120 -13.97 14.45 17.27
N VAL A 121 -13.06 15.14 16.59
CA VAL A 121 -13.29 15.63 15.22
C VAL A 121 -12.88 14.61 14.15
N LEU A 122 -11.95 13.70 14.47
CA LEU A 122 -11.51 12.64 13.57
C LEU A 122 -11.12 11.36 14.32
N ASP A 123 -11.60 10.23 13.81
CA ASP A 123 -11.13 8.88 14.13
C ASP A 123 -10.94 8.15 12.81
N TYR A 124 -9.73 7.71 12.54
CA TYR A 124 -9.53 6.80 11.43
C TYR A 124 -8.46 5.77 11.77
N GLN A 125 -8.67 4.57 11.25
CA GLN A 125 -7.70 3.50 11.24
C GLN A 125 -7.55 3.05 9.80
N PHE A 126 -6.31 3.07 9.31
CA PHE A 126 -5.98 2.65 7.97
C PHE A 126 -4.82 1.66 7.99
N ASP A 127 -5.09 0.48 7.47
CA ASP A 127 -4.12 -0.60 7.36
C ASP A 127 -3.74 -0.76 5.88
N TYR A 128 -2.62 -0.14 5.50
CA TYR A 128 -2.08 -0.26 4.14
C TYR A 128 -1.05 -1.38 4.02
N GLY A 129 -0.55 -1.90 5.15
CA GLY A 129 0.25 -3.13 5.18
C GLY A 129 -0.50 -4.30 4.55
N SER A 130 -1.76 -4.50 4.92
CA SER A 130 -2.61 -5.57 4.37
C SER A 130 -2.78 -5.47 2.85
N LEU A 131 -2.88 -4.25 2.31
CA LEU A 131 -2.97 -4.03 0.87
C LEU A 131 -1.67 -4.46 0.17
N ARG A 132 -0.52 -4.05 0.70
CA ARG A 132 0.78 -4.44 0.16
C ARG A 132 0.99 -5.95 0.23
N GLU A 133 0.60 -6.58 1.33
CA GLU A 133 0.66 -8.04 1.47
C GLU A 133 -0.22 -8.73 0.44
N ALA A 134 -1.45 -8.26 0.22
CA ALA A 134 -2.32 -8.81 -0.82
C ALA A 134 -1.67 -8.72 -2.21
N PHE A 135 -1.05 -7.57 -2.56
CA PHE A 135 -0.30 -7.43 -3.81
C PHE A 135 0.88 -8.40 -3.87
N LYS A 136 1.68 -8.47 -2.81
CA LYS A 136 2.85 -9.34 -2.73
C LYS A 136 2.45 -10.82 -2.90
N GLU A 137 1.41 -11.27 -2.21
CA GLU A 137 0.91 -12.64 -2.31
C GLU A 137 0.48 -13.01 -3.73
N ILE A 138 -0.23 -12.12 -4.43
CA ILE A 138 -0.65 -12.36 -5.82
C ILE A 138 0.56 -12.42 -6.75
N ILE A 139 1.51 -11.48 -6.60
CA ILE A 139 2.73 -11.40 -7.41
C ILE A 139 3.61 -12.63 -7.20
N GLU A 140 3.86 -13.01 -5.95
CA GLU A 140 4.68 -14.18 -5.63
C GLU A 140 3.97 -15.50 -6.01
N ALA A 141 2.64 -15.57 -5.87
CA ALA A 141 1.86 -16.71 -6.34
C ALA A 141 1.87 -16.86 -7.86
N ALA A 142 1.97 -15.74 -8.59
CA ALA A 142 2.15 -15.73 -10.03
C ALA A 142 3.59 -16.07 -10.48
N GLY A 143 4.52 -16.30 -9.55
CA GLY A 143 5.91 -16.65 -9.83
C GLY A 143 6.82 -15.44 -10.07
N TRP A 144 6.36 -14.22 -9.80
CA TRP A 144 7.13 -12.99 -9.94
C TRP A 144 7.83 -12.62 -8.62
N ASP A 145 8.97 -11.93 -8.72
CA ASP A 145 9.68 -11.41 -7.55
C ASP A 145 9.13 -10.04 -7.14
N PHE A 146 8.69 -9.91 -5.88
CA PHE A 146 8.19 -8.66 -5.34
C PHE A 146 9.32 -7.79 -4.77
N LYS A 147 9.43 -6.55 -5.25
CA LYS A 147 10.46 -5.62 -4.81
C LYS A 147 9.88 -4.27 -4.43
N LEU A 148 9.84 -4.01 -3.12
CA LEU A 148 9.50 -2.70 -2.58
C LEU A 148 10.60 -1.69 -2.89
N VAL A 149 10.26 -0.59 -3.55
CA VAL A 149 11.15 0.53 -3.86
C VAL A 149 10.67 1.79 -3.16
N ILE A 150 11.63 2.57 -2.69
CA ILE A 150 11.37 3.85 -1.99
C ILE A 150 11.24 5.00 -3.00
N LEU A 151 11.95 4.90 -4.12
CA LEU A 151 12.00 5.93 -5.15
C LEU A 151 10.94 5.67 -6.22
N LYS A 152 10.05 6.66 -6.40
CA LYS A 152 8.99 6.66 -7.43
C LYS A 152 9.53 6.36 -8.83
N GLY A 153 10.68 6.92 -9.17
CA GLY A 153 11.30 6.73 -10.49
C GLY A 153 11.81 5.33 -10.80
N LYS A 154 11.81 4.41 -9.84
CA LYS A 154 12.06 2.98 -10.11
C LYS A 154 10.81 2.23 -10.58
N THR A 155 9.65 2.86 -10.50
CA THR A 155 8.39 2.34 -11.05
C THR A 155 7.97 3.05 -12.33
N GLU A 156 8.80 3.94 -12.87
CA GLU A 156 8.54 4.61 -14.14
C GLU A 156 9.18 3.80 -15.28
N ARG A 157 8.38 3.48 -16.28
CA ARG A 157 8.81 2.82 -17.51
C ARG A 157 9.63 3.83 -18.31
N LYS A 158 10.93 3.58 -18.44
CA LYS A 158 11.85 4.38 -19.25
C LYS A 158 11.77 4.00 -20.73
#